data_AF-M7PB09-F1
#
_entry.id   AF-M7PB09-F1
#
_cell.length_a   1.000
_cell.length_b   1.000
_cell.length_c   1.000
_cell.angle_alpha   90.00
_cell.angle_beta   90.00
_cell.angle_gamma   90.00
#
_symmetry.space_group_name_H-M   'P 1'
#
loop_
_entity.id
_entity.type
_entity.pdbx_description
1 polymer ?
#
loop_
_entity_poly.entity_id
_entity_poly.type
_entity_poly.pdbx_seq_one_letter_code
_entity_poly.pdbx_strand_id
1 'polypeptide(L)'
;MILRSLKENNKILNKRLKFSYNLIKFNRNVLYFCSNSSKFIKEETKKVYFPVRRLTKDENEIISKWVVLILDLGELGANYIYEGQYFVLSKTRPDVAPIIMDMWNQEKKHLETFNELLIKHKVRATELKYLCKTLGFALGVGSALLGTKSAMACTEAVETVIGEHYNDQLRETMCLKGYSSEIDDLREKIKKFRDEELEHLDIAVNSWDSKGSFAYGLITNIVKAGCIAAIWVCKRI
;
A
#
# COMPACT_ATOMS: atom_id res chain seq x y z
N MET A 1 -15.09 -21.65 -33.19
CA MET A 1 -14.80 -21.83 -31.74
C MET A 1 -15.12 -20.58 -30.92
N ILE A 2 -14.81 -19.37 -31.40
CA ILE A 2 -15.04 -18.08 -30.70
C ILE A 2 -16.53 -17.78 -30.46
N LEU A 3 -17.42 -18.10 -31.40
CA LEU A 3 -18.87 -17.86 -31.25
C LEU A 3 -19.57 -18.73 -30.17
N ARG A 4 -19.00 -19.89 -29.80
CA ARG A 4 -19.53 -20.70 -28.68
C ARG A 4 -19.15 -20.10 -27.32
N SER A 5 -17.94 -19.57 -27.18
CA SER A 5 -17.46 -18.89 -25.96
C SER A 5 -18.26 -17.61 -25.65
N LEU A 6 -18.60 -16.81 -26.68
CA LEU A 6 -19.44 -15.62 -26.52
C LEU A 6 -20.89 -15.95 -26.11
N LYS A 7 -21.40 -17.13 -26.47
CA LYS A 7 -22.76 -17.58 -26.12
C LYS A 7 -22.83 -18.10 -24.68
N GLU A 8 -21.77 -18.71 -24.17
CA GLU A 8 -21.68 -19.11 -22.76
C GLU A 8 -21.49 -17.93 -21.81
N ASN A 9 -20.65 -16.96 -22.17
CA ASN A 9 -20.46 -15.73 -21.38
C ASN A 9 -21.74 -14.89 -21.24
N ASN A 10 -22.56 -14.83 -22.30
CA ASN A 10 -23.88 -14.18 -22.26
C ASN A 10 -24.91 -14.93 -21.40
N LYS A 11 -24.77 -16.25 -21.24
CA LYS A 11 -25.65 -17.06 -20.38
C LYS A 11 -25.30 -16.87 -18.90
N ILE A 12 -24.02 -16.68 -18.59
CA ILE A 12 -23.52 -16.38 -17.23
C ILE A 12 -23.91 -14.96 -16.80
N LEU A 13 -23.79 -13.96 -17.68
CA LEU A 13 -24.24 -12.58 -17.40
C LEU A 13 -25.75 -12.49 -17.13
N ASN A 14 -26.57 -13.18 -17.94
CA ASN A 14 -28.02 -13.20 -17.73
C ASN A 14 -28.45 -13.93 -16.44
N LYS A 15 -27.65 -14.90 -15.96
CA LYS A 15 -27.89 -15.58 -14.68
C LYS A 15 -27.54 -14.70 -13.47
N ARG A 16 -26.48 -13.87 -13.59
CA ARG A 16 -26.10 -12.85 -12.58
C ARG A 16 -27.13 -11.72 -12.49
N LEU A 17 -27.64 -11.24 -13.63
CA LEU A 17 -28.70 -10.22 -13.65
C LEU A 17 -30.02 -10.73 -13.02
N LYS A 18 -30.42 -11.98 -13.29
CA LYS A 18 -31.60 -12.59 -12.63
C LYS A 18 -31.46 -12.76 -11.12
N PHE A 19 -30.22 -12.88 -10.60
CA PHE A 19 -29.98 -12.96 -9.16
C PHE A 19 -30.16 -11.61 -8.47
N SER A 20 -29.81 -10.50 -9.14
CA SER A 20 -30.06 -9.14 -8.63
C SER A 20 -31.54 -8.72 -8.69
N TYR A 21 -32.34 -9.25 -9.63
CA TYR A 21 -33.76 -8.88 -9.75
C TYR A 21 -34.68 -9.50 -8.69
N ASN A 22 -34.26 -10.56 -7.99
CA ASN A 22 -35.07 -11.21 -6.96
C ASN A 22 -34.80 -10.74 -5.52
N LEU A 23 -33.84 -9.82 -5.31
CA LEU A 23 -33.63 -9.16 -4.01
C LEU A 23 -34.40 -7.83 -3.85
N ILE A 24 -35.15 -7.39 -4.87
CA ILE A 24 -36.01 -6.20 -4.81
C ILE A 24 -37.47 -6.63 -4.72
N LYS A 25 -37.82 -7.30 -3.63
CA LYS A 25 -39.22 -7.55 -3.25
C LYS A 25 -39.31 -7.72 -1.74
N PHE A 26 -39.26 -6.61 -0.99
CA PHE A 26 -40.02 -6.41 0.26
C PHE A 26 -39.75 -5.00 0.82
N ASN A 27 -40.54 -3.99 0.43
CA ASN A 27 -41.38 -3.20 1.34
C ASN A 27 -42.17 -2.15 0.54
N ARG A 28 -43.49 -2.18 0.64
CA ARG A 28 -44.43 -1.43 -0.23
C ARG A 28 -44.61 0.05 0.15
N ASN A 29 -43.82 0.58 1.08
CA ASN A 29 -43.92 1.96 1.56
C ASN A 29 -42.90 2.94 0.95
N VAL A 30 -42.02 2.49 0.04
CA VAL A 30 -41.02 3.36 -0.62
C VAL A 30 -41.55 3.94 -1.95
N LEU A 31 -42.63 3.39 -2.51
CA LEU A 31 -43.12 3.73 -3.85
C LEU A 31 -43.97 5.01 -3.94
N TYR A 32 -44.26 5.68 -2.83
CA TYR A 32 -44.92 7.00 -2.85
C TYR A 32 -43.94 8.18 -2.94
N PHE A 33 -42.63 7.95 -2.79
CA PHE A 33 -41.64 9.03 -2.83
C PHE A 33 -40.94 9.19 -4.19
N CYS A 34 -41.23 8.31 -5.17
CA CYS A 34 -40.52 8.27 -6.46
C CYS A 34 -41.29 8.86 -7.65
N SER A 35 -42.41 9.55 -7.45
CA SER A 35 -43.14 10.24 -8.53
C SER A 35 -42.77 11.73 -8.70
N ASN A 36 -41.87 12.27 -7.87
CA ASN A 36 -41.40 13.66 -7.98
C ASN A 36 -39.91 13.83 -8.36
N SER A 37 -39.17 12.76 -8.67
CA SER A 37 -37.73 12.86 -8.96
C SER A 37 -37.38 13.34 -10.37
N SER A 38 -38.34 13.39 -11.30
CA SER A 38 -38.10 13.81 -12.68
C SER A 38 -37.94 15.33 -12.87
N LYS A 39 -38.22 16.14 -11.84
CA LYS A 39 -37.90 17.59 -11.82
C LYS A 39 -36.61 17.94 -11.06
N PHE A 40 -35.98 16.99 -10.37
CA PHE A 40 -34.76 17.22 -9.59
C PHE A 40 -33.47 16.79 -10.30
N ILE A 41 -33.54 16.02 -11.39
CA ILE A 41 -32.37 15.61 -12.17
C ILE A 41 -32.16 16.60 -13.33
N LYS A 42 -31.94 17.87 -12.97
CA LYS A 42 -31.38 18.88 -13.88
C LYS A 42 -30.67 20.01 -13.12
N GLU A 43 -30.23 19.74 -11.90
CA GLU A 43 -29.19 20.55 -11.28
C GLU A 43 -27.85 19.90 -11.63
N GLU A 44 -27.02 20.68 -12.33
CA GLU A 44 -25.61 20.40 -12.56
C GLU A 44 -25.00 19.79 -11.30
N THR A 45 -24.27 18.69 -11.45
CA THR A 45 -23.29 18.26 -10.45
C THR A 45 -22.21 19.33 -10.36
N LYS A 46 -22.51 20.45 -9.70
CA LYS A 46 -21.49 21.36 -9.20
C LYS A 46 -20.67 20.51 -8.23
N LYS A 47 -19.42 20.23 -8.61
CA LYS A 47 -18.39 19.87 -7.62
C LYS A 47 -18.52 20.92 -6.52
N VAL A 48 -19.01 20.50 -5.35
CA VAL A 48 -19.04 21.36 -4.17
C VAL A 48 -17.58 21.62 -3.84
N TYR A 49 -17.06 22.75 -4.33
CA TYR A 49 -15.75 23.25 -3.97
C TYR A 49 -15.86 23.73 -2.53
N PHE A 50 -15.50 22.85 -1.59
CA PHE A 50 -15.17 23.30 -0.26
C PHE A 50 -13.92 24.17 -0.38
N PRO A 51 -13.89 25.37 0.22
CA PRO A 51 -12.71 26.21 0.18
C PRO A 51 -11.53 25.42 0.76
N VAL A 52 -10.39 25.46 0.07
CA VAL A 52 -9.12 24.87 0.54
C VAL A 52 -8.80 25.53 1.89
N ARG A 53 -9.18 24.86 2.98
CA ARG A 53 -8.87 25.33 4.31
C ARG A 53 -7.43 24.93 4.62
N ARG A 54 -6.73 25.79 5.35
CA ARG A 54 -5.46 25.40 5.96
C ARG A 54 -5.72 24.26 6.94
N LEU A 55 -4.77 23.32 6.99
CA LEU A 55 -4.77 22.23 7.98
C LEU A 55 -4.78 22.83 9.39
N THR A 56 -5.55 22.23 10.30
CA THR A 56 -5.50 22.59 11.72
C THR A 56 -4.14 22.20 12.32
N LYS A 57 -3.85 22.65 13.53
CA LYS A 57 -2.63 22.24 14.23
C LYS A 57 -2.60 20.72 14.43
N ASP A 58 -3.73 20.14 14.87
CA ASP A 58 -3.88 18.71 15.10
C ASP A 58 -3.70 17.90 13.80
N GLU A 59 -4.21 18.40 12.68
CA GLU A 59 -4.02 17.76 11.37
C GLU A 59 -2.58 17.84 10.88
N ASN A 60 -1.92 18.98 11.07
CA ASN A 60 -0.50 19.09 10.76
C ASN A 60 0.34 18.17 11.64
N GLU A 61 -0.01 18.00 12.91
CA GLU A 61 0.69 17.10 13.83
C GLU A 61 0.51 15.64 13.42
N ILE A 62 -0.72 15.25 13.06
CA ILE A 62 -1.03 13.91 12.57
C ILE A 62 -0.31 13.63 11.24
N ILE A 63 -0.36 14.57 10.29
CA ILE A 63 0.34 14.44 9.01
C ILE A 63 1.85 14.39 9.22
N SER A 64 2.39 15.24 10.10
CA SER A 64 3.82 15.22 10.42
C SER A 64 4.22 13.87 11.01
N LYS A 65 3.43 13.35 11.96
CA LYS A 65 3.64 12.03 12.54
C LYS A 65 3.61 10.93 11.47
N TRP A 66 2.68 10.96 10.52
CA TRP A 66 2.63 9.97 9.44
C TRP A 66 3.82 10.09 8.50
N VAL A 67 4.12 11.31 8.06
CA VAL A 67 5.23 11.57 7.14
C VAL A 67 6.56 11.20 7.79
N VAL A 68 6.78 11.38 9.10
CA VAL A 68 7.98 10.86 9.79
C VAL A 68 7.98 9.33 9.86
N LEU A 69 6.86 8.73 10.30
CA LEU A 69 6.82 7.31 10.64
C LEU A 69 6.88 6.39 9.41
N ILE A 70 6.29 6.80 8.29
CA ILE A 70 6.36 6.02 7.04
C ILE A 70 7.76 6.10 6.46
N LEU A 71 8.30 7.31 6.43
CA LEU A 71 9.37 7.66 5.52
C LEU A 71 10.74 7.18 5.96
N ASP A 72 10.99 7.13 7.26
CA ASP A 72 12.37 7.03 7.68
C ASP A 72 12.94 5.63 7.78
N LEU A 73 12.11 4.61 8.05
CA LEU A 73 12.60 3.25 8.29
C LEU A 73 11.90 2.17 7.49
N GLY A 74 10.62 2.34 7.12
CA GLY A 74 9.86 1.38 6.31
C GLY A 74 10.35 1.40 4.87
N GLU A 75 9.98 2.45 4.14
CA GLU A 75 10.36 2.67 2.73
C GLU A 75 11.87 2.71 2.55
N LEU A 76 12.57 3.45 3.42
CA LEU A 76 14.03 3.48 3.37
C LEU A 76 14.63 2.09 3.64
N GLY A 77 14.03 1.29 4.51
CA GLY A 77 14.45 -0.07 4.77
C GLY A 77 14.22 -0.96 3.55
N ALA A 78 13.00 -0.98 3.04
CA ALA A 78 12.58 -1.75 1.87
C ALA A 78 13.44 -1.40 0.63
N ASN A 79 13.67 -0.10 0.35
CA ASN A 79 14.52 0.34 -0.75
C ASN A 79 15.91 -0.30 -0.70
N TYR A 80 16.55 -0.28 0.47
CA TYR A 80 17.90 -0.83 0.61
C TYR A 80 17.91 -2.36 0.70
N ILE A 81 16.83 -2.99 1.18
CA ILE A 81 16.63 -4.44 1.08
C ILE A 81 16.58 -4.86 -0.38
N TYR A 82 15.76 -4.21 -1.20
CA TYR A 82 15.68 -4.49 -2.63
C TYR A 82 16.99 -4.22 -3.36
N GLU A 83 17.70 -3.13 -3.01
CA GLU A 83 19.05 -2.86 -3.52
C GLU A 83 20.01 -4.02 -3.20
N GLY A 84 20.03 -4.49 -1.96
CA GLY A 84 20.88 -5.59 -1.51
C GLY A 84 20.51 -6.92 -2.16
N GLN A 85 19.21 -7.21 -2.28
CA GLN A 85 18.73 -8.40 -2.98
C GLN A 85 19.13 -8.37 -4.45
N TYR A 86 18.92 -7.24 -5.14
CA TYR A 86 19.29 -7.08 -6.54
C TYR A 86 20.80 -7.23 -6.73
N PHE A 87 21.62 -6.67 -5.84
CA PHE A 87 23.08 -6.76 -5.91
C PHE A 87 23.60 -8.21 -5.99
N VAL A 88 22.89 -9.14 -5.34
CA VAL A 88 23.22 -10.58 -5.34
C VAL A 88 22.48 -11.31 -6.46
N LEU A 89 21.14 -11.22 -6.50
CA LEU A 89 20.30 -12.02 -7.38
C LEU A 89 20.47 -11.64 -8.86
N SER A 90 20.84 -10.40 -9.18
CA SER A 90 21.17 -10.03 -10.58
C SER A 90 22.31 -10.84 -11.17
N LYS A 91 23.22 -11.35 -10.32
CA LYS A 91 24.38 -12.14 -10.73
C LYS A 91 24.12 -13.65 -10.64
N THR A 92 23.33 -14.08 -9.66
CA THR A 92 23.12 -15.51 -9.37
C THR A 92 21.82 -16.07 -9.94
N ARG A 93 20.81 -15.22 -10.17
CA ARG A 93 19.46 -15.58 -10.64
C ARG A 93 18.91 -14.55 -11.64
N PRO A 94 19.43 -14.54 -12.88
CA PRO A 94 18.98 -13.61 -13.92
C PRO A 94 17.47 -13.69 -14.22
N ASP A 95 16.83 -14.82 -13.95
CA ASP A 95 15.39 -15.03 -14.09
C ASP A 95 14.57 -14.28 -13.02
N VAL A 96 15.14 -14.02 -11.85
CA VAL A 96 14.52 -13.29 -10.73
C VAL A 96 14.85 -11.80 -10.78
N ALA A 97 15.98 -11.43 -11.38
CA ALA A 97 16.47 -10.06 -11.37
C ALA A 97 15.46 -9.00 -11.88
N PRO A 98 14.69 -9.24 -12.97
CA PRO A 98 13.72 -8.27 -13.46
C PRO A 98 12.63 -7.95 -12.43
N ILE A 99 12.09 -8.96 -11.75
CA ILE A 99 11.01 -8.74 -10.79
C ILE A 99 11.50 -7.98 -9.55
N ILE A 100 12.73 -8.23 -9.09
CA ILE A 100 13.34 -7.46 -8.00
C ILE A 100 13.55 -6.01 -8.43
N MET A 101 14.03 -5.79 -9.66
CA MET A 101 14.23 -4.44 -10.19
C MET A 101 12.90 -3.67 -10.30
N ASP A 102 11.83 -4.33 -10.73
CA ASP A 102 10.51 -3.70 -10.84
C ASP A 102 9.97 -3.28 -9.47
N MET A 103 10.01 -4.17 -8.46
CA MET A 103 9.64 -3.83 -7.08
C MET A 103 10.53 -2.70 -6.53
N TRP A 104 11.85 -2.79 -6.74
CA TRP A 104 12.78 -1.75 -6.30
C TRP A 104 12.52 -0.38 -6.94
N ASN A 105 12.10 -0.36 -8.21
CA ASN A 105 11.76 0.87 -8.90
C ASN A 105 10.44 1.49 -8.42
N GLN A 106 9.49 0.68 -7.91
CA GLN A 106 8.29 1.19 -7.24
C GLN A 106 8.68 1.83 -5.91
N GLU A 107 9.48 1.13 -5.11
CA GLU A 107 9.98 1.60 -3.81
C GLU A 107 10.77 2.91 -3.91
N LYS A 108 11.61 3.08 -4.95
CA LYS A 108 12.30 4.36 -5.21
C LYS A 108 11.32 5.52 -5.40
N LYS A 109 10.18 5.29 -6.05
CA LYS A 109 9.14 6.31 -6.27
C LYS A 109 8.36 6.60 -4.99
N HIS A 110 8.15 5.60 -4.15
CA HIS A 110 7.58 5.80 -2.82
C HIS A 110 8.47 6.71 -2.01
N LEU A 111 9.76 6.36 -1.88
CA LEU A 111 10.76 7.16 -1.19
C LEU A 111 10.87 8.59 -1.73
N GLU A 112 10.83 8.78 -3.06
CA GLU A 112 10.82 10.11 -3.68
C GLU A 112 9.59 10.92 -3.27
N THR A 113 8.39 10.35 -3.42
CA THR A 113 7.13 11.00 -3.06
C THR A 113 7.12 11.41 -1.59
N PHE A 114 7.65 10.55 -0.73
CA PHE A 114 7.74 10.81 0.69
C PHE A 114 8.72 11.93 1.03
N ASN A 115 9.90 11.96 0.38
CA ASN A 115 10.84 13.07 0.55
C ASN A 115 10.21 14.42 0.17
N GLU A 116 9.39 14.46 -0.89
CA GLU A 116 8.62 15.66 -1.24
C GLU A 116 7.65 16.07 -0.13
N LEU A 117 6.97 15.09 0.50
CA LEU A 117 6.06 15.34 1.62
C LEU A 117 6.79 15.87 2.86
N LEU A 118 8.02 15.42 3.18
CA LEU A 118 8.81 16.02 4.27
C LEU A 118 9.06 17.50 4.05
N ILE A 119 9.52 17.84 2.84
CA ILE A 119 9.85 19.20 2.47
C ILE A 119 8.59 20.06 2.54
N LYS A 120 7.49 19.57 1.97
CA LYS A 120 6.20 20.26 1.96
C LYS A 120 5.68 20.55 3.37
N HIS A 121 5.76 19.56 4.27
CA HIS A 121 5.25 19.67 5.63
C HIS A 121 6.30 20.19 6.65
N LYS A 122 7.51 20.54 6.20
CA LYS A 122 8.63 21.01 7.03
C LYS A 122 8.96 20.05 8.17
N VAL A 123 8.86 18.77 7.88
CA VAL A 123 9.13 17.68 8.81
C VAL A 123 10.60 17.29 8.70
N ARG A 124 11.28 17.10 9.82
CA ARG A 124 12.67 16.67 9.86
C ARG A 124 12.74 15.15 9.71
N ALA A 125 13.59 14.66 8.80
CA ALA A 125 13.94 13.24 8.72
C ALA A 125 14.74 12.79 9.96
N THR A 126 14.65 11.51 10.28
CA THR A 126 15.27 10.87 11.44
C THR A 126 16.76 10.71 11.21
N GLU A 127 17.51 10.78 12.30
CA GLU A 127 18.96 10.57 12.27
C GLU A 127 19.32 9.08 12.10
N LEU A 128 18.39 8.17 12.42
CA LEU A 128 18.52 6.72 12.21
C LEU A 128 18.53 6.30 10.73
N LYS A 129 18.32 7.20 9.78
CA LYS A 129 18.30 6.90 8.34
C LYS A 129 19.56 6.16 7.88
N TYR A 130 20.75 6.54 8.35
CA TYR A 130 21.99 5.89 7.93
C TYR A 130 22.08 4.45 8.44
N LEU A 131 21.65 4.23 9.69
CA LEU A 131 21.57 2.90 10.27
C LEU A 131 20.59 2.03 9.46
N CYS A 132 19.42 2.57 9.14
CA CYS A 132 18.42 1.88 8.32
C CYS A 132 18.97 1.44 6.97
N LYS A 133 19.62 2.36 6.23
CA LYS A 133 20.25 2.04 4.93
C LYS A 133 21.21 0.86 5.03
N THR A 134 22.10 0.91 6.03
CA THR A 134 23.11 -0.13 6.21
C THR A 134 22.50 -1.47 6.59
N LEU A 135 21.54 -1.48 7.52
CA LEU A 135 20.87 -2.70 7.97
C LEU A 135 19.96 -3.29 6.88
N GLY A 136 19.20 -2.45 6.18
CA GLY A 136 18.35 -2.85 5.06
C GLY A 136 19.18 -3.49 3.95
N PHE A 137 20.26 -2.85 3.53
CA PHE A 137 21.17 -3.41 2.52
C PHE A 137 21.78 -4.74 2.97
N ALA A 138 22.29 -4.81 4.20
CA ALA A 138 22.87 -6.04 4.74
C ALA A 138 21.84 -7.18 4.81
N LEU A 139 20.61 -6.88 5.21
CA LEU A 139 19.51 -7.84 5.25
C LEU A 139 19.09 -8.31 3.86
N GLY A 140 19.04 -7.40 2.88
CA GLY A 140 18.77 -7.71 1.48
C GLY A 140 19.83 -8.63 0.88
N VAL A 141 21.12 -8.29 1.05
CA VAL A 141 22.24 -9.13 0.62
C VAL A 141 22.20 -10.49 1.33
N GLY A 142 22.05 -10.50 2.66
CA GLY A 142 22.05 -11.72 3.45
C GLY A 142 20.93 -12.69 3.07
N SER A 143 19.71 -12.17 2.92
CA SER A 143 18.56 -12.99 2.50
C SER A 143 18.72 -13.52 1.08
N ALA A 144 19.27 -12.74 0.15
CA ALA A 144 19.54 -13.18 -1.21
C ALA A 144 20.68 -14.19 -1.33
N LEU A 145 21.71 -14.11 -0.48
CA LEU A 145 22.78 -15.11 -0.41
C LEU A 145 22.25 -16.48 0.04
N LEU A 146 21.20 -16.51 0.85
CA LEU A 146 20.48 -17.74 1.23
C LEU A 146 19.56 -18.28 0.12
N GLY A 147 19.38 -17.51 -0.96
CA GLY A 147 18.64 -17.89 -2.16
C GLY A 147 17.33 -17.13 -2.32
N THR A 148 16.72 -17.29 -3.50
CA THR A 148 15.51 -16.55 -3.90
C THR A 148 14.36 -16.66 -2.91
N LYS A 149 14.05 -17.87 -2.41
CA LYS A 149 12.93 -18.03 -1.46
C LYS A 149 13.19 -17.31 -0.14
N SER A 150 14.45 -17.26 0.30
CA SER A 150 14.82 -16.52 1.51
C SER A 150 14.77 -15.00 1.31
N ALA A 151 15.17 -14.51 0.13
CA ALA A 151 14.92 -13.11 -0.25
C ALA A 151 13.41 -12.79 -0.26
N MET A 152 12.59 -13.64 -0.87
CA MET A 152 11.13 -13.47 -0.91
C MET A 152 10.49 -13.58 0.49
N ALA A 153 11.02 -14.42 1.38
CA ALA A 153 10.59 -14.45 2.78
C ALA A 153 10.92 -13.15 3.52
N CYS A 154 12.05 -12.53 3.21
CA CYS A 154 12.38 -11.21 3.72
C CYS A 154 11.42 -10.15 3.17
N THR A 155 11.14 -10.17 1.87
CA THR A 155 10.16 -9.29 1.22
C THR A 155 8.77 -9.44 1.84
N GLU A 156 8.23 -10.66 1.91
CA GLU A 156 6.93 -10.92 2.57
C GLU A 156 6.87 -10.34 3.99
N ALA A 157 7.96 -10.49 4.76
CA ALA A 157 8.00 -10.01 6.13
C ALA A 157 7.93 -8.48 6.23
N VAL A 158 8.71 -7.79 5.40
CA VAL A 158 8.73 -6.31 5.37
C VAL A 158 7.41 -5.77 4.85
N GLU A 159 6.93 -6.27 3.70
CA GLU A 159 5.70 -5.76 3.08
C GLU A 159 4.46 -6.04 3.90
N THR A 160 4.44 -7.12 4.70
CA THR A 160 3.38 -7.32 5.69
C THR A 160 3.33 -6.14 6.68
N VAL A 161 4.47 -5.75 7.24
CA VAL A 161 4.52 -4.71 8.28
C VAL A 161 4.26 -3.33 7.69
N ILE A 162 4.82 -3.03 6.51
CA ILE A 162 4.59 -1.76 5.81
C ILE A 162 3.11 -1.64 5.39
N GLY A 163 2.54 -2.69 4.79
CA GLY A 163 1.13 -2.72 4.39
C GLY A 163 0.16 -2.58 5.57
N GLU A 164 0.46 -3.18 6.73
CA GLU A 164 -0.29 -2.97 7.97
C GLU A 164 -0.21 -1.50 8.42
N HIS A 165 0.98 -0.88 8.33
CA HIS A 165 1.17 0.51 8.70
C HIS A 165 0.35 1.48 7.84
N TYR A 166 0.30 1.26 6.52
CA TYR A 166 -0.55 2.04 5.63
C TYR A 166 -2.04 1.88 5.95
N ASN A 167 -2.48 0.67 6.29
CA ASN A 167 -3.87 0.44 6.70
C ASN A 167 -4.23 1.19 8.00
N ASP A 168 -3.32 1.20 8.97
CA ASP A 168 -3.50 1.96 10.21
C ASP A 168 -3.61 3.47 9.94
N GLN A 169 -2.80 4.00 9.04
CA GLN A 169 -2.88 5.42 8.66
C GLN A 169 -4.17 5.77 7.96
N LEU A 170 -4.59 4.96 6.98
CA LEU A 170 -5.87 5.15 6.32
C LEU A 170 -7.01 5.18 7.35
N ARG A 171 -6.95 4.32 8.37
CA ARG A 171 -7.91 4.32 9.49
C ARG A 171 -7.81 5.59 10.33
N GLU A 172 -6.61 6.01 10.71
CA GLU A 172 -6.40 7.26 11.46
C GLU A 172 -6.93 8.48 10.66
N THR A 173 -6.85 8.45 9.33
CA THR A 173 -7.43 9.53 8.50
C THR A 173 -8.94 9.62 8.62
N MET A 174 -9.67 8.52 8.86
CA MET A 174 -11.13 8.53 8.98
C MET A 174 -11.61 9.31 10.23
N CYS A 175 -10.72 9.49 11.21
CA CYS A 175 -10.99 10.26 12.42
C CYS A 175 -10.87 11.78 12.21
N LEU A 176 -10.29 12.23 11.08
CA LEU A 176 -10.13 13.65 10.76
C LEU A 176 -11.47 14.25 10.33
N LYS A 177 -11.84 15.38 10.93
CA LYS A 177 -13.10 16.08 10.65
C LYS A 177 -12.93 17.11 9.53
N GLY A 178 -13.86 17.12 8.58
CA GLY A 178 -13.95 18.13 7.53
C GLY A 178 -13.20 17.75 6.25
N TYR A 179 -13.43 18.54 5.20
CA TYR A 179 -12.79 18.36 3.89
C TYR A 179 -11.47 19.11 3.82
N SER A 180 -10.44 18.46 3.29
CA SER A 180 -9.16 19.07 2.92
C SER A 180 -8.62 18.33 1.71
N SER A 181 -8.44 19.05 0.61
CA SER A 181 -7.90 18.49 -0.63
C SER A 181 -6.49 17.89 -0.43
N GLU A 182 -5.74 18.40 0.55
CA GLU A 182 -4.41 17.91 0.89
C GLU A 182 -4.47 16.57 1.65
N ILE A 183 -5.44 16.39 2.55
CA ILE A 183 -5.65 15.12 3.23
C ILE A 183 -6.14 14.07 2.23
N ASP A 184 -7.03 14.46 1.31
CA ASP A 184 -7.53 13.54 0.28
C ASP A 184 -6.43 13.10 -0.69
N ASP A 185 -5.57 14.02 -1.12
CA ASP A 185 -4.37 13.72 -1.92
C ASP A 185 -3.42 12.76 -1.18
N LEU A 186 -3.19 12.99 0.13
CA LEU A 186 -2.35 12.10 0.94
C LEU A 186 -2.98 10.71 1.10
N ARG A 187 -4.29 10.62 1.34
CA ARG A 187 -5.03 9.35 1.41
C ARG A 187 -4.92 8.57 0.10
N GLU A 188 -5.01 9.24 -1.05
CA GLU A 188 -4.86 8.62 -2.36
C GLU A 188 -3.46 8.04 -2.55
N LYS A 189 -2.41 8.81 -2.20
CA LYS A 189 -1.02 8.32 -2.22
C LYS A 189 -0.81 7.10 -1.32
N ILE A 190 -1.23 7.19 -0.05
CA ILE A 190 -1.12 6.09 0.93
C ILE A 190 -1.86 4.84 0.43
N LYS A 191 -3.08 5.01 -0.11
CA LYS A 191 -3.85 3.90 -0.65
C LYS A 191 -3.13 3.23 -1.82
N LYS A 192 -2.56 4.03 -2.73
CA LYS A 192 -1.79 3.54 -3.86
C LYS A 192 -0.60 2.71 -3.38
N PHE A 193 0.22 3.25 -2.46
CA PHE A 193 1.41 2.55 -1.98
C PHE A 193 1.05 1.25 -1.26
N ARG A 194 0.01 1.27 -0.41
CA ARG A 194 -0.53 0.04 0.17
C ARG A 194 -0.91 -1.01 -0.88
N ASP A 195 -1.57 -0.60 -1.95
CA ASP A 195 -1.99 -1.53 -3.01
C ASP A 195 -0.77 -2.09 -3.77
N GLU A 196 0.30 -1.29 -3.93
CA GLU A 196 1.59 -1.70 -4.48
C GLU A 196 2.32 -2.68 -3.52
N GLU A 197 2.35 -2.44 -2.19
CA GLU A 197 2.95 -3.39 -1.23
C GLU A 197 2.22 -4.74 -1.18
N LEU A 198 0.90 -4.71 -1.33
CA LEU A 198 0.11 -5.94 -1.43
C LEU A 198 0.46 -6.73 -2.70
N GLU A 199 0.79 -6.05 -3.80
CA GLU A 199 1.28 -6.69 -5.01
C GLU A 199 2.66 -7.33 -4.78
N HIS A 200 3.58 -6.63 -4.11
CA HIS A 200 4.92 -7.16 -3.78
C HIS A 200 4.82 -8.39 -2.87
N LEU A 201 3.95 -8.32 -1.86
CA LEU A 201 3.63 -9.43 -0.96
C LEU A 201 3.06 -10.63 -1.73
N ASP A 202 2.11 -10.40 -2.65
CA ASP A 202 1.53 -11.45 -3.48
C ASP A 202 2.57 -12.12 -4.38
N ILE A 203 3.45 -11.32 -5.00
CA ILE A 203 4.58 -11.82 -5.80
C ILE A 203 5.49 -12.70 -4.95
N ALA A 204 5.86 -12.25 -3.75
CA ALA A 204 6.74 -13.00 -2.86
C ALA A 204 6.14 -14.35 -2.43
N VAL A 205 4.85 -14.36 -2.08
CA VAL A 205 4.15 -15.56 -1.58
C VAL A 205 3.77 -16.51 -2.72
N ASN A 206 3.06 -16.00 -3.72
CA ASN A 206 2.37 -16.82 -4.71
C ASN A 206 3.21 -17.07 -5.96
N SER A 207 4.02 -16.10 -6.38
CA SER A 207 4.85 -16.25 -7.59
C SER A 207 6.21 -16.87 -7.30
N TRP A 208 6.77 -16.63 -6.11
CA TRP A 208 8.13 -17.07 -5.78
C TRP A 208 8.26 -17.93 -4.52
N ASP A 209 7.14 -18.37 -3.94
CA ASP A 209 7.09 -19.35 -2.84
C ASP A 209 8.04 -18.99 -1.68
N SER A 210 7.87 -17.80 -1.12
CA SER A 210 8.56 -17.35 0.10
C SER A 210 8.53 -18.40 1.21
N LYS A 211 7.38 -19.05 1.41
CA LYS A 211 7.13 -20.08 2.44
C LYS A 211 7.95 -21.35 2.24
N GLY A 212 8.42 -21.61 1.03
CA GLY A 212 9.37 -22.68 0.74
C GLY A 212 10.81 -22.39 1.16
N SER A 213 11.11 -21.22 1.75
CA SER A 213 12.41 -20.93 2.34
C SER A 213 12.70 -21.86 3.53
N PHE A 214 13.87 -22.50 3.55
CA PHE A 214 14.27 -23.39 4.65
C PHE A 214 14.32 -22.67 6.02
N ALA A 215 14.55 -21.35 6.01
CA ALA A 215 14.60 -20.49 7.19
C ALA A 215 13.39 -19.54 7.29
N TYR A 216 12.28 -19.85 6.61
CA TYR A 216 11.11 -18.96 6.50
C TYR A 216 10.67 -18.37 7.86
N GLY A 217 10.39 -19.23 8.84
CA GLY A 217 9.92 -18.78 10.16
C GLY A 217 10.94 -17.92 10.90
N LEU A 218 12.23 -18.21 10.76
CA LEU A 218 13.29 -17.43 11.39
C LEU A 218 13.42 -16.05 10.75
N ILE A 219 13.50 -16.00 9.42
CA ILE A 219 13.62 -14.75 8.65
C ILE A 219 12.41 -13.87 8.94
N THR A 220 11.20 -14.39 8.73
CA THR A 220 9.98 -13.59 8.88
C THR A 220 9.79 -13.05 10.29
N ASN A 221 10.06 -13.85 11.33
CA ASN A 221 9.92 -13.39 12.71
C ASN A 221 10.97 -12.34 13.08
N ILE A 222 12.23 -12.52 12.70
CA ILE A 222 13.30 -11.54 12.99
C ILE A 222 13.03 -10.23 12.26
N VAL A 223 12.69 -10.30 10.98
CA VAL A 223 12.44 -9.12 10.15
C VAL A 223 11.23 -8.35 10.68
N LYS A 224 10.10 -9.03 10.93
CA LYS A 224 8.90 -8.40 11.50
C LYS A 224 9.19 -7.75 12.86
N ALA A 225 9.88 -8.46 13.75
CA ALA A 225 10.27 -7.91 15.05
C ALA A 225 11.17 -6.68 14.91
N GLY A 226 12.13 -6.71 13.97
CA GLY A 226 13.00 -5.58 13.64
C GLY A 226 12.22 -4.36 13.15
N CYS A 227 11.30 -4.55 12.19
CA CYS A 227 10.44 -3.49 11.67
C CYS A 227 9.55 -2.88 12.77
N ILE A 228 8.92 -3.72 13.61
CA ILE A 228 8.08 -3.25 14.72
C ILE A 228 8.91 -2.46 15.75
N ALA A 229 10.10 -2.95 16.09
CA ALA A 229 11.00 -2.26 17.01
C ALA A 229 11.47 -0.91 16.44
N ALA A 230 11.82 -0.86 15.16
CA ALA A 230 12.16 0.36 14.44
C ALA A 230 11.03 1.39 14.52
N ILE A 231 9.80 1.00 14.19
CA ILE A 231 8.61 1.86 14.30
C ILE A 231 8.42 2.36 15.74
N TRP A 232 8.59 1.48 16.73
CA TRP A 232 8.44 1.82 18.14
C TRP A 232 9.47 2.86 18.62
N VAL A 233 10.71 2.77 18.14
CA VAL A 233 11.78 3.74 18.45
C VAL A 233 11.47 5.08 17.79
N CYS A 234 11.11 5.08 16.50
CA CYS A 234 10.76 6.31 15.77
C CYS A 234 9.56 7.07 16.37
N LYS A 235 8.62 6.37 17.02
CA LYS A 235 7.51 7.03 17.73
C LYS A 235 7.95 7.82 18.98
N ARG A 236 9.19 7.67 19.46
CA ARG A 236 9.68 8.22 20.74
C ARG A 236 10.82 9.22 20.63
N ILE A 237 11.47 9.28 19.47
CA ILE A 237 12.57 10.21 19.17
C ILE A 237 12.08 11.28 18.21
#